data_AF-A0A431UF64-F1
#
_entry.id   AF-A0A431UF64-F1
#
_cell.length_a   1.000
_cell.length_b   1.000
_cell.length_c   1.000
_cell.angle_alpha   90.00
_cell.angle_beta   90.00
_cell.angle_gamma   90.00
#
_symmetry.space_group_name_H-M   'P 1'
#
loop_
_entity.id
_entity.type
_entity.pdbx_description
1 polymer ?
#
loop_
_entity_poly.entity_id
_entity_poly.type
_entity_poly.pdbx_seq_one_letter_code
_entity_poly.pdbx_strand_id
1 'polypeptide(L)'
;MKKLVIPLILLLLSIVLLGVQVLDNYERVSKEDAEEIALEDAKSKGYNTAFLWKEFDVETRAVYVYSADYNKDVRAWKVFLDTEEHPDIMNSPALIYFISVDSGEVITTINALEKEG
;
A
#
# COMPACT_ATOMS: atom_id res chain seq x y z
N MET A 1 -0.88 -52.13 2.74
CA MET A 1 -0.77 -50.71 3.15
C MET A 1 0.04 -49.83 2.18
N LYS A 2 1.18 -50.28 1.61
CA LYS A 2 2.01 -49.46 0.69
C LYS A 2 1.33 -48.97 -0.61
N LYS A 3 0.26 -49.65 -1.08
CA LYS A 3 -0.43 -49.31 -2.34
C LYS A 3 -1.28 -48.02 -2.27
N LEU A 4 -1.63 -47.54 -1.07
CA LEU A 4 -2.42 -46.30 -0.86
C LEU A 4 -1.56 -45.06 -0.58
N VAL A 5 -0.26 -45.24 -0.32
CA VAL A 5 0.64 -44.14 0.04
C VAL A 5 0.99 -43.29 -1.19
N ILE A 6 1.23 -43.93 -2.33
CA ILE A 6 1.57 -43.25 -3.59
C ILE A 6 0.45 -42.29 -4.06
N PRO A 7 -0.84 -42.71 -4.15
CA PRO A 7 -1.89 -41.78 -4.57
C PRO A 7 -2.12 -40.65 -3.57
N LEU A 8 -1.91 -40.88 -2.27
CA LEU A 8 -2.02 -39.84 -1.24
C LEU A 8 -0.92 -38.77 -1.40
N ILE A 9 0.31 -39.18 -1.67
CA ILE A 9 1.42 -38.25 -1.93
C ILE A 9 1.16 -37.43 -3.20
N LEU A 10 0.67 -38.06 -4.27
CA LEU A 10 0.32 -37.36 -5.52
C LEU A 10 -0.80 -36.34 -5.31
N LEU A 11 -1.83 -36.68 -4.54
CA LEU A 11 -2.91 -35.76 -4.17
C LEU A 11 -2.36 -34.56 -3.40
N LEU A 12 -1.52 -34.79 -2.39
CA LEU A 12 -0.91 -33.72 -1.61
C LEU A 12 -0.04 -32.81 -2.48
N LEU A 13 0.74 -33.40 -3.40
CA LEU A 13 1.57 -32.65 -4.33
C LEU A 13 0.73 -31.79 -5.30
N SER A 14 -0.41 -32.31 -5.77
CA SER A 14 -1.32 -31.54 -6.63
C SER A 14 -1.97 -30.35 -5.91
N ILE A 15 -2.28 -30.49 -4.62
CA ILE A 15 -2.85 -29.40 -3.82
C ILE A 15 -1.80 -28.30 -3.62
N VAL A 16 -0.54 -28.65 -3.38
CA VAL A 16 0.57 -27.69 -3.26
C VAL A 16 0.81 -26.96 -4.57
N LEU A 17 0.80 -27.67 -5.70
CA LEU A 17 1.00 -27.06 -7.03
C LEU A 17 -0.11 -26.09 -7.41
N LEU A 18 -1.37 -26.44 -7.11
CA LEU A 18 -2.51 -25.55 -7.36
C LEU A 18 -2.52 -24.33 -6.43
N GLY A 19 -2.13 -24.51 -5.16
CA GLY A 19 -2.06 -23.40 -4.19
C GLY A 19 -1.04 -22.32 -4.56
N VAL A 20 0.08 -22.69 -5.19
CA VAL A 20 1.10 -21.73 -5.64
C VAL A 20 0.59 -20.85 -6.79
N GLN A 21 -0.22 -21.39 -7.70
CA GLN A 21 -0.71 -20.63 -8.87
C GLN A 21 -1.80 -19.60 -8.53
N VAL A 22 -2.50 -19.76 -7.41
CA VAL A 22 -3.55 -18.82 -6.98
C VAL A 22 -2.95 -17.56 -6.34
N LEU A 23 -1.74 -17.62 -5.79
CA LEU A 23 -1.12 -16.49 -5.10
C LEU A 23 -0.59 -15.41 -6.06
N ASP A 24 -0.19 -15.77 -7.28
CA ASP A 24 0.38 -14.83 -8.25
C ASP A 24 -0.66 -13.99 -9.01
N ASN A 25 -1.96 -14.26 -8.79
CA ASN A 25 -3.06 -13.62 -9.51
C ASN A 25 -3.82 -12.59 -8.66
N TYR A 26 -3.22 -12.10 -7.57
CA TYR A 26 -3.75 -10.93 -6.89
C TYR A 26 -3.67 -9.71 -7.83
N GLU A 27 -4.83 -9.11 -8.08
CA GLU A 27 -4.96 -7.87 -8.81
C GLU A 27 -4.19 -6.79 -8.05
N ARG A 28 -3.12 -6.28 -8.66
CA ARG A 28 -2.30 -5.23 -8.07
C ARG A 28 -3.11 -3.95 -8.00
N VAL A 29 -2.91 -3.21 -6.92
CA VAL A 29 -3.56 -1.92 -6.69
C VAL A 29 -3.11 -0.93 -7.76
N SER A 30 -4.06 -0.33 -8.45
CA SER A 30 -3.79 0.71 -9.45
C SER A 30 -3.32 2.01 -8.78
N LYS A 31 -2.86 2.97 -9.59
CA LYS A 31 -2.51 4.30 -9.07
C LYS A 31 -3.75 4.96 -8.46
N GLU A 32 -4.86 4.86 -9.15
CA GLU A 32 -6.14 5.47 -8.80
C GLU A 32 -6.71 4.84 -7.52
N ASP A 33 -6.64 3.51 -7.39
CA ASP A 33 -7.07 2.82 -6.16
C ASP A 33 -6.20 3.24 -4.95
N ALA A 34 -4.89 3.42 -5.15
CA ALA A 34 -4.01 3.89 -4.09
C ALA A 34 -4.33 5.33 -3.67
N GLU A 35 -4.68 6.20 -4.62
CA GLU A 35 -5.15 7.56 -4.34
C GLU A 35 -6.45 7.56 -3.52
N GLU A 36 -7.40 6.68 -3.86
CA GLU A 36 -8.64 6.49 -3.12
C GLU A 36 -8.40 5.98 -1.70
N ILE A 37 -7.58 4.93 -1.54
CA ILE A 37 -7.20 4.38 -0.23
C ILE A 37 -6.56 5.47 0.66
N ALA A 38 -5.67 6.30 0.10
CA ALA A 38 -5.02 7.37 0.85
C ALA A 38 -6.05 8.39 1.35
N LEU A 39 -6.99 8.81 0.49
CA LEU A 39 -8.04 9.77 0.84
C LEU A 39 -9.00 9.21 1.89
N GLU A 40 -9.40 7.94 1.76
CA GLU A 40 -10.26 7.27 2.73
C GLU A 40 -9.60 7.14 4.11
N ASP A 41 -8.33 6.71 4.14
CA ASP A 41 -7.58 6.60 5.39
C ASP A 41 -7.40 7.98 6.04
N ALA A 42 -7.05 9.02 5.27
CA ALA A 42 -6.92 10.39 5.78
C ALA A 42 -8.23 10.89 6.40
N LYS A 43 -9.37 10.67 5.74
CA LYS A 43 -10.70 11.01 6.28
C LYS A 43 -10.99 10.24 7.56
N SER A 44 -10.66 8.95 7.61
CA SER A 44 -10.86 8.11 8.82
C SER A 44 -10.05 8.61 10.02
N LYS A 45 -8.91 9.28 9.76
CA LYS A 45 -8.04 9.91 10.76
C LYS A 45 -8.42 11.36 11.10
N GLY A 46 -9.52 11.87 10.54
CA GLY A 46 -10.07 13.20 10.85
C GLY A 46 -9.75 14.29 9.82
N TYR A 47 -8.96 14.00 8.78
CA TYR A 47 -8.65 14.95 7.71
C TYR A 47 -9.78 14.97 6.66
N ASN A 48 -10.93 15.52 7.03
CA ASN A 48 -12.15 15.49 6.20
C ASN A 48 -12.02 16.28 4.89
N THR A 49 -11.12 17.26 4.85
CA THR A 49 -10.83 18.12 3.70
C THR A 49 -9.62 17.66 2.90
N ALA A 50 -9.16 16.41 3.09
CA ALA A 50 -8.01 15.89 2.36
C ALA A 50 -8.30 15.80 0.85
N PHE A 51 -7.34 16.25 0.03
CA PHE A 51 -7.35 16.14 -1.43
C PHE A 51 -5.95 15.82 -1.97
N LEU A 52 -5.87 15.36 -3.22
CA LEU A 52 -4.58 15.08 -3.87
C LEU A 52 -3.79 16.37 -4.05
N TRP A 53 -2.57 16.40 -3.52
CA TRP A 53 -1.62 17.47 -3.80
C TRP A 53 -1.22 17.43 -5.28
N LYS A 54 -1.29 18.58 -5.98
CA LYS A 54 -0.91 18.70 -7.40
C LYS A 54 0.11 19.81 -7.69
N GLU A 55 0.58 20.52 -6.67
CA GLU A 55 1.57 21.56 -6.89
C GLU A 55 2.96 20.98 -7.20
N PHE A 56 3.81 21.81 -7.82
CA PHE A 56 5.18 21.44 -8.20
C PHE A 56 5.30 20.19 -9.08
N ASP A 57 4.26 19.88 -9.86
CA ASP A 57 4.22 18.75 -10.79
C ASP A 57 4.47 17.39 -10.11
N VAL A 58 4.08 17.31 -8.84
CA VAL A 58 4.19 16.08 -8.05
C VAL A 58 3.01 15.17 -8.37
N GLU A 59 3.31 13.92 -8.69
CA GLU A 59 2.31 12.89 -8.99
C GLU A 59 2.52 11.63 -8.14
N THR A 60 1.43 10.87 -7.97
CA THR A 60 1.50 9.51 -7.42
C THR A 60 2.39 8.63 -8.30
N ARG A 61 3.36 7.97 -7.67
CA ARG A 61 4.35 7.13 -8.36
C ARG A 61 4.78 5.94 -7.52
N ALA A 62 5.19 4.86 -8.20
CA ALA A 62 5.73 3.68 -7.54
C ALA A 62 7.14 3.94 -7.01
N VAL A 63 7.40 3.52 -5.77
CA VAL A 63 8.69 3.58 -5.07
C VAL A 63 8.93 2.28 -4.31
N TYR A 64 10.13 2.13 -3.75
CA TYR A 64 10.40 1.12 -2.72
C TYR A 64 10.55 1.83 -1.38
N VAL A 65 9.88 1.31 -0.35
CA VAL A 65 9.96 1.82 1.02
C VAL A 65 10.22 0.65 1.96
N TYR A 66 11.08 0.85 2.95
CA TYR A 66 11.33 -0.16 3.96
C TYR A 66 10.12 -0.30 4.89
N SER A 67 9.59 -1.50 5.03
CA SER A 67 8.57 -1.85 6.03
C SER A 67 9.24 -2.53 7.21
N ALA A 68 9.06 -1.98 8.41
CA ALA A 68 9.54 -2.59 9.65
C ALA A 68 8.80 -3.91 9.95
N ASP A 69 7.50 -3.97 9.68
CA ASP A 69 6.66 -5.14 9.95
C ASP A 69 7.08 -6.35 9.11
N TYR A 70 7.44 -6.13 7.85
CA TYR A 70 7.93 -7.18 6.96
C TYR A 70 9.47 -7.32 6.95
N ASN A 71 10.18 -6.42 7.63
CA ASN A 71 11.64 -6.32 7.65
C ASN A 71 12.27 -6.40 6.25
N LYS A 72 11.69 -5.69 5.26
CA LYS A 72 12.15 -5.66 3.87
C LYS A 72 11.64 -4.42 3.15
N ASP A 73 12.24 -4.12 2.01
CA ASP A 73 11.70 -3.13 1.08
C ASP A 73 10.44 -3.68 0.40
N VAL A 74 9.39 -2.87 0.40
CA VAL A 74 8.09 -3.16 -0.22
C VAL A 74 7.89 -2.16 -1.34
N ARG A 75 7.40 -2.65 -2.48
CA ARG A 75 7.00 -1.80 -3.59
C ARG A 75 5.68 -1.11 -3.23
N ALA A 76 5.68 0.22 -3.22
CA ALA A 76 4.54 1.01 -2.77
C ALA A 76 4.24 2.17 -3.73
N TRP A 77 2.98 2.59 -3.79
CA TRP A 77 2.56 3.87 -4.33
C TRP A 77 2.85 4.96 -3.31
N LYS A 78 3.60 5.99 -3.71
CA LYS A 78 3.79 7.21 -2.95
C LYS A 78 2.71 8.21 -3.35
N VAL A 79 1.76 8.47 -2.47
CA VAL A 79 0.63 9.39 -2.69
C VAL A 79 0.83 10.64 -1.82
N PHE A 80 0.57 11.81 -2.39
CA PHE A 80 0.71 13.10 -1.70
C PHE A 80 -0.67 13.71 -1.50
N LEU A 81 -1.02 14.00 -0.27
CA LEU A 81 -2.26 14.66 0.08
C LEU A 81 -1.98 16.01 0.72
N ASP A 82 -2.91 16.92 0.48
CA ASP A 82 -3.00 18.19 1.18
C ASP A 82 -4.36 18.33 1.87
N THR A 83 -4.49 19.32 2.74
CA THR A 83 -5.73 19.60 3.49
C THR A 83 -5.98 21.10 3.53
N GLU A 84 -7.24 21.54 3.60
CA GLU A 84 -7.56 22.98 3.71
C GLU A 84 -6.97 23.66 4.97
N GLU A 85 -6.64 22.87 5.99
CA GLU A 85 -6.06 23.35 7.25
C GLU A 85 -4.53 23.50 7.17
N HIS A 86 -3.90 22.96 6.13
CA HIS A 86 -2.47 23.02 5.94
C HIS A 86 -2.06 24.40 5.40
N PRO A 87 -1.12 25.11 6.05
CA PRO A 87 -0.75 26.46 5.63
C PRO A 87 -0.15 26.51 4.22
N ASP A 88 -0.72 27.32 3.32
CA ASP A 88 -0.23 27.56 1.95
C ASP A 88 1.24 28.02 1.89
N ILE A 89 1.77 28.58 2.98
CA ILE A 89 3.19 29.00 3.07
C ILE A 89 4.15 27.81 3.10
N MET A 90 3.66 26.61 3.40
CA MET A 90 4.46 25.39 3.40
C MET A 90 4.41 24.77 2.00
N ASN A 91 5.52 24.91 1.26
CA ASN A 91 5.72 24.27 -0.05
C ASN A 91 5.94 22.74 0.08
N SER A 92 5.16 22.04 0.92
CA SER A 92 5.34 20.64 1.28
C SER A 92 4.03 19.99 1.73
N PRO A 93 3.77 18.69 1.44
CA PRO A 93 2.43 18.13 1.63
C PRO A 93 2.10 17.89 3.07
N ALA A 94 0.84 18.13 3.42
CA ALA A 94 0.32 17.82 4.73
C ALA A 94 0.57 16.35 5.08
N LEU A 95 0.30 15.45 4.13
CA LEU A 95 0.42 14.01 4.31
C LEU A 95 1.09 13.34 3.11
N ILE A 96 1.95 12.36 3.39
CA ILE A 96 2.53 11.48 2.37
C ILE A 96 2.25 10.04 2.76
N TYR A 97 1.54 9.34 1.88
CA TYR A 97 1.18 7.93 2.07
C TYR A 97 2.06 7.02 1.24
N PHE A 98 2.39 5.86 1.80
CA PHE A 98 3.05 4.76 1.10
C PHE A 98 2.16 3.53 1.16
N ILE A 99 1.54 3.19 0.04
CA ILE A 99 0.53 2.13 -0.06
C ILE A 99 1.10 0.95 -0.84
N SER A 100 1.06 -0.26 -0.29
CA SER A 100 1.52 -1.48 -0.93
C SER A 100 0.88 -1.66 -2.31
N VAL A 101 1.70 -1.85 -3.35
CA VAL A 101 1.20 -2.14 -4.70
C VAL A 101 0.49 -3.50 -4.76
N ASP A 102 0.92 -4.43 -3.91
CA ASP A 102 0.43 -5.81 -3.96
C ASP A 102 -0.83 -6.02 -3.10
N SER A 103 -1.03 -5.23 -2.04
CA SER A 103 -2.11 -5.46 -1.05
C SER A 103 -3.00 -4.26 -0.76
N GLY A 104 -2.60 -3.03 -1.14
CA GLY A 104 -3.32 -1.81 -0.75
C GLY A 104 -3.15 -1.40 0.72
N GLU A 105 -2.34 -2.15 1.47
CA GLU A 105 -1.98 -1.83 2.84
C GLU A 105 -1.20 -0.51 2.93
N VAL A 106 -1.57 0.35 3.87
CA VAL A 106 -0.78 1.55 4.20
C VAL A 106 0.47 1.11 4.97
N ILE A 107 1.63 1.12 4.31
CA ILE A 107 2.91 0.72 4.90
C ILE A 107 3.40 1.77 5.91
N THR A 108 3.28 3.05 5.55
CA THR A 108 3.63 4.16 6.44
C THR A 108 3.01 5.46 5.93
N THR A 109 2.89 6.43 6.84
CA THR A 109 2.42 7.79 6.56
C THR A 109 3.41 8.78 7.16
N ILE A 110 3.77 9.82 6.40
CA ILE A 110 4.51 10.97 6.92
C ILE A 110 3.52 12.12 7.06
N ASN A 111 3.47 12.71 8.25
CA ASN A 111 2.61 13.84 8.57
C ASN A 111 3.48 15.09 8.78
N ALA A 112 3.37 16.08 7.89
CA ALA A 112 4.14 17.31 8.00
C ALA A 112 3.63 18.25 9.11
N LEU A 113 2.41 18.03 9.61
CA LEU A 113 1.80 18.82 10.69
C LEU A 113 2.18 18.30 12.09
N GLU A 114 2.53 17.03 12.22
CA GLU A 114 3.12 16.49 13.45
C GLU A 114 4.58 16.90 13.54
N LYS A 115 4.85 17.95 14.32
CA LYS A 115 6.20 18.15 14.88
C LYS A 115 6.62 16.87 15.57
N GLU A 116 7.83 16.39 15.26
CA GLU A 116 8.55 15.43 16.08
C GLU A 116 8.38 15.79 17.56
N GLY A 117 7.71 14.91 18.29
CA GLY A 117 7.68 14.89 19.75
C GLY A 117 8.78 13.99 20.27
#